data_AF-A0A2S5QW25-F1
#
_entry.id   AF-A0A2S5QW25-F1
#
_cell.length_a   1.000
_cell.length_b   1.000
_cell.length_c   1.000
_cell.angle_alpha   90.00
_cell.angle_beta   90.00
_cell.angle_gamma   90.00
#
_symmetry.space_group_name_H-M   'P 1'
#
loop_
_entity.id
_entity.type
_entity.pdbx_description
1 polymer ?
#
loop_
_entity_poly.entity_id
_entity_poly.type
_entity_poly.pdbx_seq_one_letter_code
_entity_poly.pdbx_strand_id
1 'polypeptide(L)'
;MSKIDEGTEEINTQPEIKEISFAPGVLEQLEDMMPLDELQEFMNQLGEMMKDGSFLSESTLVDLDELEKTDPEMYAAVVKSLNEVDDVEYTKPTKH
;
A
#
# COMPACT_ATOMS: atom_id res chain seq x y z
N MET A 1 12.82 3.74 -51.44
CA MET A 1 11.57 3.09 -50.99
C MET A 1 11.94 2.20 -49.82
N SER A 2 11.68 2.70 -48.61
CA SER A 2 12.14 2.11 -47.35
C SER A 2 11.31 0.89 -47.00
N LYS A 3 11.99 -0.18 -46.58
CA LYS A 3 11.41 -1.37 -45.97
C LYS A 3 10.99 -0.99 -44.56
N ILE A 4 9.72 -1.24 -44.23
CA ILE A 4 9.23 -1.08 -42.86
C ILE A 4 9.41 -2.46 -42.22
N ASP A 5 10.33 -2.50 -41.27
CA ASP A 5 10.62 -3.65 -40.42
C ASP A 5 9.51 -3.69 -39.36
N GLU A 6 8.65 -4.70 -39.43
CA GLU A 6 7.52 -4.88 -38.52
C GLU A 6 8.07 -5.51 -37.22
N GLY A 7 8.58 -4.65 -36.35
CA GLY A 7 9.03 -5.01 -35.01
C GLY A 7 7.82 -5.43 -34.18
N THR A 8 7.76 -6.72 -33.84
CA THR A 8 6.84 -7.26 -32.85
C THR A 8 7.17 -6.65 -31.48
N GLU A 9 6.36 -5.71 -31.02
CA GLU A 9 6.36 -5.26 -29.63
C GLU A 9 5.89 -6.42 -28.75
N GLU A 10 6.86 -7.13 -28.16
CA GLU A 10 6.60 -8.00 -27.01
C GLU A 10 6.14 -7.12 -25.86
N ILE A 11 4.81 -6.99 -25.71
CA ILE A 11 4.17 -6.48 -24.50
C ILE A 11 4.56 -7.40 -23.33
N ASN A 12 5.65 -7.03 -22.65
CA ASN A 12 6.10 -7.62 -21.40
C ASN A 12 5.11 -7.22 -20.30
N THR A 13 3.97 -7.91 -20.23
CA THR A 13 3.03 -7.80 -19.12
C THR A 13 3.59 -8.58 -17.93
N GLN A 14 4.68 -8.10 -17.35
CA GLN A 14 5.01 -8.47 -15.98
C GLN A 14 3.87 -7.97 -15.10
N PRO A 15 3.26 -8.83 -14.25
CA PRO A 15 2.27 -8.37 -13.30
C PRO A 15 2.94 -7.33 -12.40
N GLU A 16 2.42 -6.11 -12.39
CA GLU A 16 2.78 -5.11 -11.39
C GLU A 16 2.46 -5.71 -10.02
N ILE A 17 3.48 -6.20 -9.33
CA ILE A 17 3.36 -6.56 -7.93
C ILE A 17 3.10 -5.23 -7.24
N LYS A 18 1.87 -5.00 -6.79
CA LYS A 18 1.56 -3.88 -5.91
C LYS A 18 2.38 -4.10 -4.64
N GLU A 19 3.46 -3.34 -4.53
CA GLU A 19 4.33 -3.37 -3.36
C GLU A 19 3.54 -2.86 -2.16
N ILE A 20 3.49 -3.66 -1.09
CA ILE A 20 2.97 -3.21 0.20
C ILE A 20 4.16 -2.85 1.06
N SER A 21 4.24 -1.57 1.42
CA SER A 21 5.14 -1.05 2.41
C SER A 21 4.41 -0.87 3.74
N PHE A 22 5.12 -1.13 4.84
CA PHE A 22 4.64 -0.85 6.18
C PHE A 22 5.29 0.43 6.68
N ALA A 23 4.57 1.17 7.52
CA ALA A 23 5.17 2.28 8.25
C ALA A 23 6.35 1.76 9.11
N PRO A 24 7.43 2.54 9.24
CA PRO A 24 8.55 2.19 10.12
C PRO A 24 8.04 1.91 11.54
N GLY A 25 8.54 0.87 12.20
CA GLY A 25 8.13 0.54 13.56
C GLY A 25 6.91 -0.38 13.68
N VAL A 26 6.17 -0.64 12.60
CA VAL A 26 4.97 -1.50 12.65
C VAL A 26 5.32 -2.95 12.97
N LEU A 27 6.41 -3.48 12.40
CA LEU A 27 6.83 -4.86 12.66
C LEU A 27 7.25 -5.05 14.11
N GLU A 28 7.98 -4.08 14.67
CA GLU A 28 8.41 -4.07 16.07
C GLU A 28 7.20 -4.01 17.01
N GLN A 29 6.20 -3.18 16.69
CA GLN A 29 4.95 -3.13 17.46
C GLN A 29 4.19 -4.45 17.41
N LEU A 30 4.14 -5.10 16.24
CA LEU A 30 3.50 -6.40 16.10
C LEU A 30 4.24 -7.47 16.92
N GLU A 31 5.57 -7.50 16.87
CA GLU A 31 6.40 -8.39 17.70
C GLU A 31 6.19 -8.18 19.20
N ASP A 32 5.97 -6.94 19.64
CA ASP A 32 5.67 -6.62 21.05
C ASP A 32 4.23 -6.96 21.46
N MET A 33 3.29 -6.95 20.52
CA MET A 33 1.86 -7.17 20.76
C MET A 33 1.44 -8.64 20.73
N MET A 34 2.16 -9.50 20.00
CA MET A 34 1.80 -10.91 19.86
C MET A 34 3.02 -11.84 19.77
N PRO A 35 2.89 -13.12 20.16
CA PRO A 35 3.96 -14.10 20.01
C PRO A 35 4.42 -14.27 18.56
N LEU A 36 5.70 -14.61 18.36
CA LEU A 36 6.31 -14.78 17.03
C LEU A 36 5.58 -15.81 16.15
N ASP A 37 5.09 -16.90 16.76
CA ASP A 37 4.36 -17.95 16.04
C ASP A 37 3.03 -17.42 15.48
N GLU A 38 2.32 -16.60 16.25
CA GLU A 38 1.08 -15.95 15.81
C GLU A 38 1.37 -14.88 14.74
N LEU A 39 2.47 -14.13 14.90
CA LEU A 39 2.91 -13.14 13.91
C LEU A 39 3.22 -13.81 12.57
N GLN A 40 3.87 -14.98 12.59
CA GLN A 40 4.17 -15.75 11.39
C GLN A 40 2.90 -16.26 10.71
N GLU A 41 1.92 -16.75 11.47
CA GLU A 41 0.61 -17.12 10.93
C GLU A 41 -0.11 -15.92 10.30
N PHE A 42 -0.10 -14.77 10.96
CA PHE A 42 -0.66 -13.53 10.44
C PHE A 42 -0.02 -13.11 9.11
N MET A 43 1.32 -13.11 9.03
CA MET A 43 2.04 -12.77 7.80
C MET A 43 1.76 -13.74 6.65
N ASN A 44 1.59 -15.03 6.96
CA ASN A 44 1.20 -16.02 5.96
C ASN A 44 -0.21 -15.76 5.43
N GLN A 45 -1.17 -15.48 6.31
CA GLN A 45 -2.54 -15.12 5.92
C GLN A 45 -2.57 -13.84 5.10
N LEU A 46 -1.82 -12.82 5.51
CA LEU A 46 -1.70 -11.57 4.76
C LEU A 46 -1.13 -11.80 3.35
N GLY A 47 -0.12 -12.67 3.23
CA GLY A 47 0.43 -13.07 1.95
C GLY A 47 -0.56 -13.83 1.05
N GLU A 48 -1.45 -14.64 1.62
CA GLU A 48 -2.53 -15.30 0.86
C GLU A 48 -3.60 -14.29 0.41
N MET A 49 -4.02 -13.39 1.30
CA MET A 49 -4.99 -12.32 1.00
C MET A 49 -4.47 -11.32 -0.05
N MET A 50 -3.16 -11.14 -0.14
CA MET A 50 -2.54 -10.35 -1.20
C MET A 50 -2.58 -11.07 -2.55
N LYS A 51 -2.35 -12.38 -2.58
CA LYS A 51 -2.32 -13.17 -3.81
C LYS A 51 -3.69 -13.28 -4.46
N ASP A 52 -4.74 -13.41 -3.65
CA ASP A 52 -6.11 -13.49 -4.15
C ASP A 52 -6.78 -12.11 -4.31
N GLY A 53 -6.13 -11.04 -3.82
CA GLY A 53 -6.63 -9.67 -3.87
C GLY A 53 -7.78 -9.39 -2.90
N SER A 54 -8.12 -10.34 -2.02
CA SER A 54 -9.17 -10.20 -1.01
C SER A 54 -8.83 -9.13 0.02
N PHE A 55 -7.54 -8.88 0.27
CA PHE A 55 -7.06 -7.84 1.19
C PHE A 55 -7.70 -6.47 0.92
N LEU A 56 -7.80 -6.07 -0.34
CA LEU A 56 -8.42 -4.78 -0.70
C LEU A 56 -9.95 -4.82 -0.57
N SER A 57 -10.57 -5.99 -0.77
CA SER A 57 -12.02 -6.15 -0.67
C SER A 57 -12.54 -6.15 0.77
N GLU A 58 -11.71 -6.59 1.71
CA GLU A 58 -12.01 -6.58 3.14
C GLU A 58 -11.53 -5.30 3.83
N SER A 59 -10.67 -4.51 3.17
CA SER A 59 -10.22 -3.22 3.68
C SER A 59 -11.33 -2.17 3.65
N THR A 60 -11.41 -1.36 4.71
CA THR A 60 -12.26 -0.16 4.71
C THR A 60 -11.45 1.00 4.15
N LEU A 61 -11.91 1.57 3.04
CA LEU A 61 -11.35 2.81 2.52
C LEU A 61 -11.70 3.96 3.48
N VAL A 62 -10.68 4.66 3.95
CA VAL A 62 -10.84 5.84 4.80
C VAL A 62 -10.80 7.08 3.91
N ASP A 63 -11.84 7.91 3.98
CA ASP A 63 -11.84 9.23 3.35
C ASP A 63 -11.03 10.20 4.23
N LEU A 64 -9.84 10.57 3.76
CA LEU A 64 -8.95 11.49 4.46
C LEU A 64 -9.56 12.90 4.60
N ASP A 65 -10.47 13.32 3.73
CA ASP A 65 -11.17 14.62 3.83
C ASP A 65 -12.23 14.61 4.93
N GLU A 66 -12.84 13.45 5.18
CA GLU A 66 -13.75 13.26 6.30
C GLU A 66 -12.98 13.09 7.60
N LEU A 67 -11.87 12.36 7.57
CA LEU A 67 -10.98 12.18 8.72
C LEU A 67 -10.42 13.52 9.20
N GLU A 68 -9.96 14.39 8.31
CA GLU A 68 -9.48 15.75 8.64
C GLU A 68 -10.53 16.57 9.42
N LYS A 69 -11.83 16.36 9.14
CA LYS A 69 -12.93 17.10 9.79
C LYS A 69 -13.38 16.46 11.10
N THR A 70 -13.39 15.14 11.16
CA THR A 70 -13.93 14.37 12.27
C THR A 70 -12.89 14.13 13.36
N ASP A 71 -11.65 13.86 12.96
CA ASP A 71 -10.49 13.64 13.82
C ASP A 71 -9.20 14.21 13.20
N PRO A 72 -8.96 15.52 13.36
CA PRO A 72 -7.78 16.18 12.79
C PRO A 72 -6.45 15.69 13.38
N GLU A 73 -6.45 15.16 14.62
CA GLU A 73 -5.24 14.60 15.23
C GLU A 73 -4.86 13.27 14.56
N MET A 74 -5.84 12.40 14.35
CA MET A 74 -5.63 11.14 13.63
C MET A 74 -5.24 11.39 12.17
N TYR A 75 -5.87 12.36 11.49
CA TYR A 75 -5.47 12.76 10.14
C TYR A 75 -4.00 13.19 10.07
N ALA A 76 -3.56 14.06 10.99
CA ALA A 76 -2.18 14.54 11.01
C ALA A 76 -1.18 13.40 11.25
N ALA A 77 -1.51 12.44 12.12
CA ALA A 77 -0.70 11.26 12.35
C ALA A 77 -0.59 10.38 11.10
N VAL A 78 -1.71 10.12 10.41
CA VAL A 78 -1.74 9.33 9.17
C VAL A 78 -0.92 9.99 8.07
N VAL A 79 -1.10 11.30 7.82
CA VAL A 79 -0.34 12.04 6.81
C VAL A 79 1.16 12.02 7.12
N LYS A 80 1.52 12.18 8.40
CA LYS A 80 2.93 12.10 8.83
C LYS A 80 3.52 10.72 8.53
N SER A 81 2.81 9.65 8.86
CA SER A 81 3.27 8.28 8.58
C SER A 81 3.36 8.00 7.08
N LEU A 82 2.44 8.51 6.26
CA LEU A 82 2.52 8.40 4.80
C LEU A 82 3.78 9.08 4.24
N ASN A 83 4.16 10.23 4.78
CA ASN A 83 5.39 10.92 4.38
C ASN A 83 6.66 10.15 4.79
N GLU A 84 6.60 9.35 5.85
CA GLU A 84 7.72 8.56 6.36
C GLU A 84 7.92 7.23 5.60
N VAL A 85 6.89 6.71 4.93
CA VAL A 85 6.94 5.42 4.22
C VAL A 85 7.73 5.48 2.92
N ASP A 86 7.71 6.59 2.20
CA ASP A 86 8.30 6.68 0.85
C ASP A 86 9.16 7.95 0.60
N ASP A 87 9.46 8.76 1.62
CA ASP A 87 10.01 10.13 1.42
C ASP A 87 9.16 10.96 0.42
N VAL A 88 7.91 10.56 0.18
CA VAL A 88 6.97 11.23 -0.71
C VAL A 88 6.12 12.15 0.15
N GLU A 89 6.24 13.46 -0.06
CA GLU A 89 5.30 14.40 0.52
C GLU A 89 3.89 14.09 -0.01
N TYR A 90 3.03 13.57 0.86
CA TYR A 90 1.61 13.45 0.60
C TYR A 90 1.06 14.84 0.28
N THR A 91 0.74 15.03 -0.99
CA THR A 91 0.01 16.20 -1.46
C THR A 91 -1.43 15.78 -1.69
N LYS A 92 -2.36 16.41 -0.97
CA LYS A 92 -3.79 16.18 -1.16
C LYS A 92 -4.13 16.44 -2.64
N PRO A 93 -4.63 15.45 -3.38
CA PRO A 93 -4.94 15.65 -4.79
C PRO A 93 -6.00 16.73 -4.92
N THR A 94 -5.67 17.82 -5.62
CA THR A 94 -6.64 18.88 -5.92
C THR A 94 -7.58 18.37 -7.00
N LYS A 95 -8.87 18.23 -6.69
CA LYS A 95 -9.90 17.92 -7.69
C LYS A 95 -9.93 19.08 -8.71
N HIS A 96 -9.53 18.80 -9.96
CA HIS A 96 -9.71 19.69 -11.10
C HIS A 96 -11.14 19.64 -11.62
#